data_AF-A0A545VDD1-F1
#
_entry.id   AF-A0A545VDD1-F1
#
_cell.length_a   1.000
_cell.length_b   1.000
_cell.length_c   1.000
_cell.angle_alpha   90.00
_cell.angle_beta   90.00
_cell.angle_gamma   90.00
#
_symmetry.space_group_name_H-M   'P 1'
#
loop_
_entity.id
_entity.type
_entity.pdbx_description
1 polymer ?
#
loop_
_entity_poly.entity_id
_entity_poly.type
_entity_poly.pdbx_seq_one_letter_code
_entity_poly.pdbx_strand_id
1 'polypeptide(L)'
;MNTARQRVCQAARQLPRTARSYASDAHHTPAAPVNESFGKGSIAAVGTFFAAVAVFSLKPADGEESAVSSLINKYRSRAEDWAEINALHTKAAEQAGFDRNLFENASNKHRYVNVSYPEAFQSHAPRNIQAGQLVNLDHVVEHYKNEHLKDEERKSKNLAEQN
;
A
#
# COMPACT_ATOMS: atom_id res chain seq x y z
N MET A 1 40.43 31.93 -55.16
CA MET A 1 40.20 32.76 -53.95
C MET A 1 40.75 32.05 -52.70
N ASN A 2 42.07 31.96 -52.48
CA ASN A 2 42.61 31.23 -51.29
C ASN A 2 43.98 31.71 -50.78
N THR A 3 44.37 32.98 -50.99
CA THR A 3 45.69 33.49 -50.54
C THR A 3 45.61 34.52 -49.39
N ALA A 4 44.42 35.02 -49.06
CA ALA A 4 44.25 35.98 -47.95
C ALA A 4 44.13 35.31 -46.57
N ARG A 5 43.69 34.04 -46.50
CA ARG A 5 43.44 33.35 -45.22
C ARG A 5 44.70 32.81 -44.53
N GLN A 6 45.82 32.63 -45.24
CA GLN A 6 47.03 32.06 -44.65
C GLN A 6 47.88 33.07 -43.86
N ARG A 7 47.69 34.39 -44.05
CA ARG A 7 48.52 35.41 -43.38
C ARG A 7 48.05 35.78 -41.97
N VAL A 8 46.78 35.54 -41.63
CA VAL A 8 46.23 35.89 -40.31
C VAL A 8 46.74 34.94 -39.21
N CYS A 9 46.98 33.67 -39.55
CA CYS A 9 47.43 32.67 -38.57
C CYS A 9 48.92 32.79 -38.20
N GLN A 10 49.74 33.49 -38.99
CA GLN A 10 51.17 33.65 -38.69
C GLN A 10 51.47 34.90 -37.83
N ALA A 11 50.68 35.97 -37.95
CA ALA A 11 50.84 37.17 -37.11
C ALA A 11 50.49 36.92 -35.63
N ALA A 12 49.61 35.96 -35.33
CA ALA A 12 49.24 35.60 -33.96
C ALA A 12 50.35 34.86 -33.18
N ARG A 13 51.45 34.44 -33.83
CA ARG A 13 52.54 33.67 -33.21
C ARG A 13 53.73 34.50 -32.75
N GLN A 14 53.74 35.82 -32.97
CA GLN A 14 54.89 36.69 -32.68
C GLN A 14 54.63 37.77 -31.61
N LEU A 15 53.61 37.60 -30.76
CA LEU A 15 53.49 38.44 -29.57
C LEU A 15 54.28 37.80 -28.42
N PRO A 16 55.38 38.43 -27.93
CA PRO A 16 56.03 37.96 -26.73
C PRO A 16 55.06 38.13 -25.55
N ARG A 17 54.53 37.00 -25.05
CA ARG A 17 53.82 36.96 -23.78
C ARG A 17 54.81 37.28 -22.67
N THR A 18 54.87 38.55 -22.27
CA THR A 18 55.50 38.94 -21.02
C THR A 18 54.60 38.46 -19.87
N ALA A 19 54.82 37.21 -19.47
CA ALA A 19 54.30 36.71 -18.20
C ALA A 19 55.00 37.50 -17.09
N ARG A 20 54.30 38.48 -16.51
CA ARG A 20 54.72 39.07 -15.24
C ARG A 20 54.58 37.98 -14.17
N SER A 21 55.67 37.29 -13.86
CA SER A 21 55.71 36.38 -12.72
C SER A 21 55.90 37.21 -11.44
N TYR A 22 54.83 37.37 -10.66
CA TYR A 22 55.01 37.52 -9.22
C TYR A 22 55.29 36.13 -8.67
N ALA A 23 56.57 35.83 -8.49
CA ALA A 23 57.02 34.63 -7.78
C ALA A 23 57.97 35.07 -6.67
N SER A 24 57.49 34.93 -5.44
CA SER A 24 58.32 34.72 -4.26
C SER A 24 57.68 33.58 -3.50
N ASP A 25 58.08 32.34 -3.78
CA ASP A 25 58.97 31.58 -2.89
C ASP A 25 59.14 30.14 -3.40
N ALA A 26 60.24 29.52 -3.02
CA ALA A 26 60.88 28.38 -3.64
C ALA A 26 60.24 27.00 -3.35
N HIS A 27 60.22 26.13 -4.37
CA HIS A 27 60.77 24.75 -4.42
C HIS A 27 60.03 23.89 -5.47
N HIS A 28 60.82 23.15 -6.24
CA HIS A 28 60.49 22.55 -7.54
C HIS A 28 59.44 21.43 -7.50
N THR A 29 58.29 21.66 -8.14
CA THR A 29 57.57 20.65 -8.96
C THR A 29 56.84 21.39 -10.10
N PRO A 30 56.81 20.87 -11.34
CA PRO A 30 55.99 21.45 -12.39
C PRO A 30 54.52 21.31 -11.95
N ALA A 31 53.84 22.44 -11.73
CA ALA A 31 52.42 22.43 -11.41
C ALA A 31 51.68 21.68 -12.52
N ALA A 32 51.08 20.54 -12.17
CA ALA A 32 50.18 19.83 -13.07
C ALA A 32 49.12 20.82 -13.57
N PRO A 33 48.67 20.72 -14.84
CA PRO A 33 47.63 21.61 -15.34
C PRO A 33 46.39 21.46 -14.45
N VAL A 34 46.10 22.49 -13.67
CA VAL A 34 44.93 22.56 -12.79
C VAL A 34 43.72 22.83 -13.68
N ASN A 35 43.26 21.77 -14.34
CA ASN A 35 41.93 21.68 -14.92
C ASN A 35 40.95 21.45 -13.76
N GLU A 36 40.48 22.54 -13.15
CA GLU A 36 39.42 22.46 -12.16
C GLU A 36 38.14 22.04 -12.88
N SER A 37 37.71 20.80 -12.66
CA SER A 37 36.43 20.33 -13.17
C SER A 37 35.29 21.05 -12.44
N PHE A 38 34.17 21.26 -13.14
CA PHE A 38 32.97 21.82 -12.54
C PHE A 38 32.59 21.02 -11.29
N GLY A 39 32.60 21.69 -10.13
CA GLY A 39 32.22 21.07 -8.87
C GLY A 39 30.79 20.52 -8.90
N LYS A 40 30.49 19.60 -7.98
CA LYS A 40 29.14 18.99 -7.88
C LYS A 40 28.02 20.04 -7.78
N GLY A 41 28.30 21.16 -7.11
CA GLY A 41 27.36 22.28 -6.98
C GLY A 41 27.06 23.00 -8.30
N SER A 42 28.05 23.18 -9.18
CA SER A 42 27.81 23.83 -10.47
C SER A 42 27.07 22.91 -11.44
N ILE A 43 27.32 21.60 -11.41
CA ILE A 43 26.53 20.62 -12.16
C ILE A 43 25.07 20.61 -11.67
N ALA A 44 24.85 20.62 -10.35
CA ALA A 44 23.50 20.69 -9.78
C ALA A 44 22.78 22.00 -10.15
N ALA A 45 23.48 23.14 -10.14
CA ALA A 45 22.93 24.43 -10.53
C ALA A 45 22.49 24.45 -12.00
N VAL A 46 23.36 23.96 -12.91
CA VAL A 46 23.05 23.88 -14.35
C VAL A 46 21.90 22.91 -14.60
N GLY A 47 21.89 21.75 -13.93
CA GLY A 47 20.80 20.78 -14.02
C GLY A 47 19.46 21.35 -13.55
N THR A 48 19.47 22.05 -12.42
CA THR A 48 18.26 22.69 -11.87
C THR A 48 17.76 23.82 -12.77
N PHE A 49 18.67 24.59 -13.37
CA PHE A 49 18.31 25.65 -14.32
C PHE A 49 17.59 25.08 -15.55
N PHE A 50 18.16 24.06 -16.20
CA PHE A 50 17.50 23.44 -17.35
C PHE A 50 16.21 22.73 -16.99
N ALA A 51 16.14 22.08 -15.81
CA ALA A 51 14.90 21.50 -15.32
C ALA A 51 13.80 22.56 -15.10
N ALA A 52 14.14 23.71 -14.53
CA ALA A 52 13.19 24.81 -14.33
C ALA A 52 12.70 25.37 -15.67
N VAL A 53 13.59 25.53 -16.66
CA VAL A 53 13.21 25.94 -18.02
C VAL A 53 12.27 24.93 -18.68
N ALA A 54 12.55 23.62 -18.53
CA ALA A 54 11.70 22.57 -19.08
C ALA A 54 10.31 22.52 -18.41
N VAL A 55 10.24 22.75 -17.10
CA VAL A 55 8.94 22.88 -16.40
C VAL A 55 8.20 24.13 -16.87
N PHE A 56 8.90 25.25 -17.04
CA PHE A 56 8.31 26.50 -17.53
C PHE A 56 7.78 26.38 -18.96
N SER A 57 8.43 25.59 -19.83
CA SER A 57 7.93 25.37 -21.20
C SER A 57 6.66 24.53 -21.27
N LEU A 58 6.29 23.82 -20.19
CA LEU A 58 5.04 23.06 -20.07
C LEU A 58 3.89 23.92 -19.50
N LYS A 59 4.07 25.24 -19.43
CA LYS A 59 3.03 26.17 -18.96
C LYS A 59 1.78 26.06 -19.86
N PRO A 60 0.59 25.77 -19.28
CA PRO A 60 -0.66 25.75 -20.05
C PRO A 60 -1.06 27.16 -20.50
N ALA A 61 -1.88 27.22 -21.56
CA ALA A 61 -2.50 28.47 -22.00
C ALA A 61 -3.49 28.99 -20.96
N ASP A 62 -3.75 30.31 -20.97
CA ASP A 62 -4.66 30.93 -20.02
C ASP A 62 -6.08 30.34 -20.18
N GLY A 63 -6.54 29.62 -19.16
CA GLY A 63 -7.86 28.98 -19.13
C GLY A 63 -7.88 27.46 -19.34
N GLU A 64 -6.74 26.82 -19.65
CA GLU A 64 -6.65 25.36 -19.77
C GLU A 64 -6.07 24.71 -18.50
N GLU A 65 -6.62 23.56 -18.10
CA GLU A 65 -6.00 22.75 -17.05
C GLU A 65 -4.68 22.15 -17.55
N SER A 66 -3.60 22.32 -16.78
CA SER A 66 -2.32 21.68 -17.06
C SER A 66 -2.49 20.15 -17.14
N ALA A 67 -1.82 19.50 -18.08
CA ALA A 67 -1.76 18.03 -18.17
C ALA A 67 -1.27 17.36 -16.88
N VAL A 68 -0.45 18.07 -16.09
CA VAL A 68 0.00 17.60 -14.77
C VAL A 68 -1.15 17.70 -13.76
N SER A 69 -1.91 18.79 -13.77
CA SER A 69 -3.08 18.97 -12.90
C SER A 69 -4.17 17.95 -13.22
N SER A 70 -4.44 17.67 -14.50
CA SER A 70 -5.43 16.66 -14.89
C SER A 70 -5.00 15.24 -14.50
N LEU A 71 -3.70 14.93 -14.58
CA LEU A 71 -3.16 13.66 -14.08
C LEU A 71 -3.32 13.55 -12.56
N ILE A 72 -3.00 14.60 -11.81
CA ILE A 72 -3.19 14.63 -10.35
C ILE A 72 -4.67 14.48 -10.01
N ASN A 73 -5.56 15.23 -10.69
CA ASN A 73 -7.00 15.20 -10.47
C ASN A 73 -7.63 13.84 -10.80
N LYS A 74 -7.02 13.05 -11.70
CA LYS A 74 -7.46 11.68 -12.00
C LYS A 74 -7.27 10.72 -10.82
N TYR A 75 -6.22 10.90 -10.03
CA TYR A 75 -5.90 10.04 -8.87
C TYR A 75 -6.29 10.66 -7.53
N ARG A 76 -6.67 11.94 -7.53
CA ARG A 76 -7.16 12.63 -6.35
C ARG A 76 -8.62 12.24 -6.14
N SER A 77 -8.91 11.64 -4.98
CA SER A 77 -10.29 11.39 -4.58
C SER A 77 -11.04 12.70 -4.43
N ARG A 78 -12.27 12.73 -4.93
CA ARG A 78 -13.15 13.89 -4.83
C ARG A 78 -13.96 13.81 -3.56
N ALA A 79 -14.55 14.94 -3.16
CA ALA A 79 -15.39 14.99 -1.96
C ALA A 79 -16.61 14.06 -2.09
N GLU A 80 -17.10 13.86 -3.31
CA GLU A 80 -18.21 12.96 -3.64
C GLU A 80 -17.84 11.50 -3.35
N ASP A 81 -16.62 11.07 -3.67
CA ASP A 81 -16.15 9.69 -3.41
C ASP A 81 -16.16 9.40 -1.91
N TRP A 82 -15.69 10.35 -1.09
CA TRP A 82 -15.73 10.22 0.37
C TRP A 82 -17.15 10.18 0.91
N ALA A 83 -18.06 10.97 0.33
CA ALA A 83 -19.47 10.95 0.70
C ALA A 83 -20.13 9.59 0.35
N GLU A 84 -19.82 9.02 -0.81
CA GLU A 84 -20.31 7.70 -1.23
C GLU A 84 -19.76 6.58 -0.32
N ILE A 85 -18.46 6.60 -0.02
CA ILE A 85 -17.83 5.64 0.89
C ILE A 85 -18.50 5.69 2.28
N ASN A 86 -18.70 6.90 2.81
CA ASN A 86 -19.37 7.08 4.10
C ASN A 86 -20.83 6.59 4.07
N ALA A 87 -21.55 6.85 2.99
CA ALA A 87 -22.91 6.35 2.80
C ALA A 87 -22.94 4.81 2.76
N LEU A 88 -21.98 4.17 2.08
CA LEU A 88 -21.84 2.72 2.04
C LEU A 88 -21.56 2.14 3.42
N HIS A 89 -20.62 2.73 4.18
CA HIS A 89 -20.33 2.29 5.54
C HIS A 89 -21.54 2.43 6.47
N THR A 90 -22.30 3.51 6.34
CA THR A 90 -23.51 3.73 7.14
C THR A 90 -24.56 2.66 6.83
N LYS A 91 -24.80 2.37 5.55
CA LYS A 91 -25.71 1.28 5.13
C LYS A 91 -25.25 -0.09 5.62
N ALA A 92 -23.95 -0.37 5.59
CA ALA A 92 -23.40 -1.63 6.09
C ALA A 92 -23.61 -1.77 7.61
N ALA A 93 -23.44 -0.68 8.36
CA ALA A 93 -23.71 -0.65 9.79
C ALA A 93 -25.20 -0.83 10.11
N GLU A 94 -26.08 -0.19 9.34
CA GLU A 94 -27.54 -0.35 9.45
C GLU A 94 -27.97 -1.79 9.17
N GLN A 95 -27.46 -2.41 8.10
CA GLN A 95 -27.74 -3.81 7.78
C GLN A 95 -27.24 -4.74 8.89
N ALA A 96 -26.03 -4.53 9.40
CA ALA A 96 -25.50 -5.32 10.51
C ALA A 96 -26.35 -5.17 11.79
N GLY A 97 -26.88 -3.96 12.06
CA GLY A 97 -27.81 -3.72 13.15
C GLY A 97 -29.15 -4.44 12.95
N PHE A 98 -29.69 -4.42 11.72
CA PHE A 98 -30.91 -5.15 11.37
C PHE A 98 -30.72 -6.66 11.51
N ASP A 99 -29.63 -7.22 10.99
CA ASP A 99 -29.33 -8.65 11.06
C ASP A 99 -29.14 -9.08 12.51
N ARG A 100 -28.42 -8.28 13.32
CA ARG A 100 -28.29 -8.54 14.75
C ARG A 100 -29.67 -8.57 15.42
N ASN A 101 -30.52 -7.58 15.15
CA ASN A 101 -31.88 -7.55 15.70
C ASN A 101 -32.68 -8.78 15.27
N LEU A 102 -32.56 -9.20 13.99
CA LEU A 102 -33.19 -10.40 13.47
C LEU A 102 -32.72 -11.65 14.24
N PHE A 103 -31.42 -11.83 14.48
CA PHE A 103 -30.91 -13.03 15.17
C PHE A 103 -31.06 -12.99 16.69
N GLU A 104 -31.03 -11.80 17.29
CA GLU A 104 -31.19 -11.62 18.74
C GLU A 104 -32.66 -11.76 19.16
N ASN A 105 -33.59 -11.23 18.36
CA ASN A 105 -35.03 -11.27 18.65
C ASN A 105 -35.81 -12.35 17.89
N ALA A 106 -35.23 -13.04 16.89
CA ALA A 106 -35.84 -14.25 16.36
C ALA A 106 -35.95 -15.28 17.50
N SER A 107 -37.17 -15.76 17.72
CA SER A 107 -37.55 -16.63 18.83
C SER A 107 -36.50 -17.72 19.12
N ASN A 108 -36.10 -17.85 20.39
CA ASN A 108 -35.25 -18.93 20.89
C ASN A 108 -35.76 -20.36 20.53
N LYS A 109 -37.04 -20.49 20.14
CA LYS A 109 -37.65 -21.75 19.71
C LYS A 109 -37.04 -22.35 18.43
N HIS A 110 -36.40 -21.55 17.58
CA HIS A 110 -35.80 -22.03 16.33
C HIS A 110 -34.26 -22.00 16.34
N ARG A 111 -33.63 -21.81 17.52
CA ARG A 111 -32.16 -21.76 17.64
C ARG A 111 -31.51 -23.13 17.43
N TYR A 112 -32.27 -24.21 17.60
CA TYR A 112 -31.80 -25.58 17.44
C TYR A 112 -32.47 -26.22 16.23
N VAL A 113 -31.66 -26.82 15.36
CA VAL A 113 -32.14 -27.63 14.24
C VAL A 113 -32.07 -29.08 14.68
N ASN A 114 -33.21 -29.78 14.64
CA ASN A 114 -33.23 -31.22 14.83
C ASN A 114 -32.59 -31.88 13.61
N VAL A 115 -31.36 -32.37 13.78
CA VAL A 115 -30.67 -33.19 12.79
C VAL A 115 -31.14 -34.63 12.90
N SER A 116 -31.39 -35.25 11.75
CA SER A 116 -31.90 -36.63 11.68
C SER A 116 -30.84 -37.67 12.09
N TYR A 117 -29.57 -37.30 12.06
CA TYR A 117 -28.44 -38.19 12.35
C TYR A 117 -27.28 -37.40 12.99
N PRO A 118 -26.50 -38.05 13.88
CA PRO A 118 -25.42 -37.37 14.62
C PRO A 118 -24.23 -36.99 13.74
N GLU A 119 -23.96 -37.70 12.63
CA GLU A 119 -22.82 -37.35 11.76
C GLU A 119 -22.98 -36.01 11.03
N ALA A 120 -24.19 -35.43 11.01
CA ALA A 120 -24.44 -34.10 10.48
C ALA A 120 -23.63 -33.01 11.22
N PHE A 121 -23.37 -33.19 12.51
CA PHE A 121 -22.61 -32.23 13.32
C PHE A 121 -21.15 -32.08 12.89
N GLN A 122 -20.60 -33.09 12.21
CA GLN A 122 -19.22 -33.11 11.71
C GLN A 122 -19.18 -33.23 10.18
N SER A 123 -20.29 -32.94 9.49
CA SER A 123 -20.28 -32.95 8.03
C SER A 123 -19.48 -31.75 7.51
N HIS A 124 -18.36 -32.02 6.86
CA HIS A 124 -17.47 -31.01 6.31
C HIS A 124 -16.88 -31.47 4.98
N ALA A 125 -16.40 -30.52 4.17
CA ALA A 125 -15.67 -30.84 2.96
C ALA A 125 -14.42 -31.67 3.30
N PRO A 126 -14.03 -32.67 2.48
CA PRO A 126 -12.88 -33.53 2.75
C PRO A 126 -11.53 -32.81 2.59
N ARG A 127 -11.51 -31.58 2.08
CA ARG A 127 -10.31 -30.79 1.80
C ARG A 127 -10.49 -29.39 2.36
N ASN A 128 -9.36 -28.73 2.67
CA ASN A 128 -9.30 -27.33 3.08
C ASN A 128 -10.01 -27.04 4.43
N ILE A 129 -9.82 -27.90 5.42
CA ILE A 129 -10.27 -27.65 6.80
C ILE A 129 -9.11 -27.06 7.57
N GLN A 130 -9.31 -25.90 8.19
CA GLN A 130 -8.30 -25.32 9.06
C GLN A 130 -8.23 -26.11 10.38
N ALA A 131 -7.02 -26.30 10.91
CA ALA A 131 -6.86 -26.93 12.21
C ALA A 131 -7.64 -26.13 13.28
N GLY A 132 -8.52 -26.81 14.04
CA GLY A 132 -9.38 -26.18 15.03
C GLY A 132 -10.75 -25.71 14.52
N GLN A 133 -11.05 -25.85 13.22
CA GLN A 133 -12.36 -25.49 12.67
C GLN A 133 -13.49 -26.45 13.11
N LEU A 134 -13.14 -27.71 13.43
CA LEU A 134 -14.10 -28.70 13.91
C LEU A 134 -14.24 -28.59 15.44
N VAL A 135 -15.49 -28.48 15.90
CA VAL A 135 -15.82 -28.37 17.32
C VAL A 135 -15.63 -29.74 18.01
N ASN A 136 -15.03 -29.73 19.21
CA ASN A 136 -15.00 -30.92 20.05
C ASN A 136 -16.39 -31.21 20.65
N LEU A 137 -16.92 -32.41 20.37
CA LEU A 137 -18.24 -32.86 20.79
C LEU A 137 -18.25 -33.58 22.15
N ASP A 138 -17.12 -33.73 22.84
CA ASP A 138 -17.04 -34.44 24.12
C ASP A 138 -18.08 -33.97 25.14
N HIS A 139 -18.27 -32.65 25.25
CA HIS A 139 -19.27 -32.05 26.15
C HIS A 139 -20.72 -32.45 25.80
N VAL A 140 -21.05 -32.57 24.52
CA VAL A 140 -22.38 -33.00 24.05
C VAL A 140 -22.58 -34.47 24.39
N VAL A 141 -21.54 -35.28 24.17
CA VAL A 141 -21.55 -36.71 24.49
C VAL A 141 -21.74 -36.91 26.00
N GLU A 142 -21.03 -36.15 26.83
CA GLU A 142 -21.18 -36.18 28.30
C GLU A 142 -22.59 -35.77 28.74
N HIS A 143 -23.16 -34.72 28.15
CA HIS A 143 -24.53 -34.29 28.45
C HIS A 143 -25.54 -35.43 28.23
N TYR A 144 -25.53 -36.05 27.05
CA TYR A 144 -26.48 -37.12 26.73
C TYR A 144 -26.23 -38.41 27.49
N LYS A 145 -24.97 -38.72 27.85
CA LYS A 145 -24.65 -39.82 28.78
C LYS A 145 -25.31 -39.59 30.14
N ASN A 146 -25.20 -38.37 30.69
CA ASN A 146 -25.80 -38.02 31.97
C ASN A 146 -27.34 -38.05 31.91
N GLU A 147 -27.93 -37.62 30.80
CA GLU A 147 -29.37 -37.70 30.57
C GLU A 147 -29.86 -39.15 30.54
N HIS A 148 -29.14 -40.03 29.83
CA HIS A 148 -29.45 -41.46 29.78
C HIS A 148 -29.40 -42.12 31.16
N LEU A 149 -28.37 -41.84 31.97
CA LEU A 149 -28.26 -42.37 33.33
C LEU A 149 -29.45 -41.93 34.21
N LYS A 150 -29.86 -40.67 34.13
CA LYS A 150 -31.03 -40.16 34.87
C LYS A 150 -32.34 -40.84 34.44
N ASP A 151 -32.46 -41.17 33.16
CA ASP A 151 -33.64 -41.86 32.64
C ASP A 151 -33.68 -43.33 33.09
N GLU A 152 -32.55 -44.02 33.13
CA GLU A 152 -32.45 -45.38 33.68
C GLU A 152 -32.73 -45.40 35.20
N GLU A 153 -32.25 -44.40 35.94
CA GLU A 153 -32.62 -44.21 37.35
C GLU A 153 -34.13 -43.97 37.52
N ARG A 154 -34.77 -43.23 36.61
CA ARG A 154 -36.23 -42.98 36.66
C ARG A 154 -37.00 -44.26 36.35
N LYS A 155 -36.59 -45.01 35.32
CA LYS A 155 -37.22 -46.29 34.95
C LYS A 155 -37.09 -47.33 36.06
N SER A 156 -35.91 -47.45 36.68
CA SER A 156 -35.69 -48.39 37.79
C SER A 156 -36.50 -48.04 39.04
N LYS A 157 -36.65 -46.75 39.38
CA LYS A 157 -37.55 -46.31 40.47
C LYS A 157 -39.01 -46.67 40.18
N ASN A 158 -39.50 -46.36 38.98
CA ASN A 158 -40.86 -46.72 38.59
C ASN A 158 -41.11 -48.23 38.62
N LEU A 159 -40.12 -49.04 38.24
CA LEU A 159 -40.20 -50.51 38.30
C LEU A 159 -40.18 -51.01 39.75
N ALA A 160 -39.43 -50.37 40.64
CA ALA A 160 -39.40 -50.71 42.06
C ALA A 160 -40.72 -50.36 42.77
N GLU A 161 -41.41 -49.31 42.34
CA GLU A 161 -42.73 -48.92 42.88
C GLU A 161 -43.89 -49.82 42.39
N GLN A 162 -43.70 -50.56 41.28
CA GLN A 162 -44.71 -51.46 40.71
C GLN A 162 -44.65 -52.90 41.24
N ASN A 163 -43.56 -53.28 41.91
CA ASN A 163 -43.39 -54.59 42.56
C ASN A 163 -43.72 -54.49 44.05
#